data_AF-A0A8B9APB8-F1
#
_entry.id   AF-A0A8B9APB8-F1
#
_cell.length_a   1.000
_cell.length_b   1.000
_cell.length_c   1.000
_cell.angle_alpha   90.00
_cell.angle_beta   90.00
_cell.angle_gamma   90.00
#
_symmetry.space_group_name_H-M   'P 1'
#
loop_
_entity.id
_entity.type
_entity.pdbx_description
1 polymer ?
#
loop_
_entity_poly.entity_id
_entity_poly.type
_entity_poly.pdbx_seq_one_letter_code
_entity_poly.pdbx_strand_id
1 'polypeptide(L)'
;MCLTFFFSSILVPVVESKDGTFSVASAFAGHHEAVQDRDHKFLSKAVEEAYSGVDCGDGGPFGAVVVRNDEIVVSCHNMVLRNTDPTAHAEVTVIRKACKKLRKIELSDCEMYASCEPCPMCFGSIHLSRIKIHGDLTMKRLVYGAQAEAAIGIGFDDFIAEALRGTGFYQKAYLEIQRADGNEAIMAEQAFKKTKEKFQTY
;
A
#
# COMPACT_ATOMS: atom_id res chain seq x y z
N MET A 1 -41.84 3.80 -34.46
CA MET A 1 -41.15 2.57 -34.93
C MET A 1 -39.71 2.66 -34.47
N CYS A 2 -39.35 1.96 -33.39
CA CYS A 2 -37.98 1.95 -32.88
C CYS A 2 -37.24 0.77 -33.55
N LEU A 3 -36.21 1.05 -34.34
CA LEU A 3 -35.32 0.02 -34.88
C LEU A 3 -34.28 -0.30 -33.82
N THR A 4 -34.29 -1.54 -33.32
CA THR A 4 -33.29 -2.09 -32.41
C THR A 4 -32.15 -2.69 -33.24
N PHE A 5 -30.96 -2.10 -33.17
CA PHE A 5 -29.73 -2.78 -33.61
C PHE A 5 -29.09 -3.46 -32.41
N PHE A 6 -28.92 -4.78 -32.48
CA PHE A 6 -28.20 -5.58 -31.49
C PHE A 6 -26.71 -5.59 -31.81
N PHE A 7 -25.87 -5.05 -30.91
CA PHE A 7 -24.47 -5.45 -30.77
C PHE A 7 -24.11 -5.64 -29.30
N SER A 8 -23.69 -6.87 -29.00
CA SER A 8 -22.99 -7.41 -27.82
C SER A 8 -22.69 -6.47 -26.62
N SER A 9 -23.54 -6.60 -25.59
CA SER A 9 -23.23 -6.74 -24.16
C SER A 9 -22.23 -5.80 -23.45
N ILE A 10 -22.50 -4.50 -23.42
CA ILE A 10 -22.37 -3.70 -22.18
C ILE A 10 -23.62 -2.80 -22.12
N LEU A 11 -24.55 -3.11 -21.23
CA LEU A 11 -25.73 -2.26 -20.98
C LEU A 11 -25.27 -1.03 -20.19
N VAL A 12 -24.82 0.00 -20.90
CA VAL A 12 -24.62 1.33 -20.29
C VAL A 12 -25.99 2.02 -20.26
N PRO A 13 -26.51 2.42 -19.08
CA PRO A 13 -27.76 3.15 -19.01
C PRO A 13 -27.56 4.53 -19.67
N VAL A 14 -28.18 4.72 -20.83
CA VAL A 14 -28.25 6.01 -21.51
C VAL A 14 -29.44 6.77 -20.91
N VAL A 15 -29.18 7.92 -20.31
CA VAL A 15 -30.23 8.81 -19.81
C VAL A 15 -30.43 9.91 -20.85
N GLU A 16 -31.64 10.01 -21.40
CA GLU A 16 -32.04 11.05 -22.34
C GLU A 16 -32.52 12.28 -21.54
N SER A 17 -31.84 13.42 -21.67
CA SER A 17 -32.30 14.67 -21.09
C SER A 17 -33.29 15.39 -22.00
N LYS A 18 -34.13 16.26 -21.42
CA LYS A 18 -35.31 16.90 -22.05
C LYS A 18 -35.00 17.77 -23.28
N ASP A 19 -33.73 18.01 -23.56
CA ASP A 19 -33.18 18.80 -24.66
C ASP A 19 -32.65 17.92 -25.82
N GLY A 20 -32.84 16.60 -25.77
CA GLY A 20 -32.43 15.67 -26.83
C GLY A 20 -30.93 15.37 -26.83
N THR A 21 -30.22 15.70 -25.75
CA THR A 21 -28.84 15.26 -25.53
C THR A 21 -28.82 13.92 -24.80
N PHE A 22 -27.99 13.00 -25.28
CA PHE A 22 -27.78 11.70 -24.65
C PHE A 22 -26.56 11.77 -23.76
N SER A 23 -26.76 11.61 -22.44
CA SER A 23 -25.68 11.55 -21.46
C SER A 23 -25.34 10.10 -21.15
N VAL A 24 -24.07 9.73 -21.31
CA VAL A 24 -23.55 8.44 -20.86
C VAL A 24 -23.14 8.59 -19.39
N ALA A 25 -23.87 7.97 -18.47
CA ALA A 25 -23.45 7.92 -17.07
C ALA A 25 -22.15 7.11 -16.98
N SER A 26 -21.06 7.75 -16.54
CA SER A 26 -19.74 7.13 -16.43
C SER A 26 -19.72 6.12 -15.29
N ALA A 27 -19.71 4.82 -15.61
CA ALA A 27 -19.45 3.75 -14.65
C ALA A 27 -18.06 3.84 -13.98
N PHE A 28 -17.16 4.70 -14.48
CA PHE A 28 -15.81 4.88 -13.94
C PHE A 28 -15.76 5.72 -12.67
N ALA A 29 -16.69 6.65 -12.45
CA ALA A 29 -16.67 7.51 -11.26
C ALA A 29 -16.89 6.71 -9.97
N GLY A 30 -17.90 5.83 -9.97
CA GLY A 30 -18.20 4.98 -8.81
C GLY A 30 -17.14 3.91 -8.54
N HIS A 31 -16.43 3.44 -9.57
CA HIS A 31 -15.32 2.49 -9.39
C HIS A 31 -14.07 3.18 -8.81
N HIS A 32 -13.84 4.46 -9.10
CA HIS A 32 -12.70 5.22 -8.56
C HIS A 32 -12.89 5.56 -7.07
N GLU A 33 -14.10 5.98 -6.68
CA GLU A 33 -14.45 6.26 -5.28
C GLU A 33 -14.37 5.00 -4.41
N ALA A 34 -14.91 3.86 -4.88
CA ALA A 34 -14.86 2.60 -4.13
C ALA A 34 -13.43 2.05 -3.96
N VAL A 35 -12.55 2.29 -4.94
CA VAL A 35 -11.13 1.92 -4.84
C VAL A 35 -10.40 2.81 -3.83
N GLN A 36 -10.69 4.12 -3.78
CA GLN A 36 -10.12 5.03 -2.78
C GLN A 36 -10.52 4.65 -1.34
N ASP A 37 -11.80 4.33 -1.09
CA ASP A 37 -12.27 3.92 0.25
C ASP A 37 -11.60 2.62 0.74
N ARG A 38 -11.39 1.67 -0.18
CA ARG A 38 -10.69 0.42 0.13
C ARG A 38 -9.23 0.65 0.56
N ASP A 39 -8.49 1.46 -0.18
CA ASP A 39 -7.09 1.73 0.16
C ASP A 39 -6.98 2.52 1.45
N HIS A 40 -7.89 3.48 1.65
CA HIS A 40 -8.00 4.25 2.89
C HIS A 40 -8.07 3.31 4.10
N LYS A 41 -8.96 2.31 4.05
CA LYS A 41 -9.13 1.33 5.13
C LYS A 41 -7.84 0.60 5.47
N PHE A 42 -7.15 0.03 4.48
CA PHE A 42 -5.97 -0.80 4.74
C PHE A 42 -4.72 0.04 5.06
N LEU A 43 -4.57 1.20 4.44
CA LEU A 43 -3.48 2.11 4.75
C LEU A 43 -3.65 2.75 6.13
N SER A 44 -4.87 3.12 6.53
CA SER A 44 -5.16 3.56 7.90
C SER A 44 -4.75 2.50 8.91
N LYS A 45 -5.00 1.21 8.60
CA LYS A 45 -4.54 0.13 9.47
C LYS A 45 -3.01 0.03 9.55
N ALA A 46 -2.29 0.23 8.45
CA ALA A 46 -0.84 0.28 8.47
C ALA A 46 -0.32 1.47 9.32
N VAL A 47 -1.00 2.62 9.27
CA VAL A 47 -0.66 3.78 10.10
C VAL A 47 -0.95 3.52 11.59
N GLU A 48 -2.06 2.86 11.93
CA GLU A 48 -2.35 2.44 13.32
C GLU A 48 -1.25 1.53 13.89
N GLU A 49 -0.76 0.58 13.09
CA GLU A 49 0.36 -0.28 13.48
C GLU A 49 1.62 0.56 13.72
N ALA A 50 1.92 1.54 12.84
CA ALA A 50 3.06 2.43 13.02
C ALA A 50 3.03 3.19 14.35
N TYR A 51 1.86 3.71 14.76
CA TYR A 51 1.69 4.30 16.10
C TYR A 51 1.88 3.25 17.21
N SER A 52 1.25 2.09 17.06
CA SER A 52 1.28 1.01 18.06
C SER A 52 2.71 0.58 18.35
N GLY A 53 3.54 0.39 17.33
CA GLY A 53 4.93 -0.06 17.48
C GLY A 53 5.81 0.90 18.29
N VAL A 54 5.58 2.21 18.15
CA VAL A 54 6.26 3.20 18.98
C VAL A 54 5.68 3.21 20.39
N ASP A 55 4.36 3.21 20.52
CA ASP A 55 3.68 3.32 21.82
C ASP A 55 3.97 2.11 22.73
N CYS A 56 4.17 0.91 22.18
CA CYS A 56 4.59 -0.27 22.94
C CYS A 56 6.11 -0.43 23.05
N GLY A 57 6.91 0.40 22.37
CA GLY A 57 8.37 0.33 22.37
C GLY A 57 8.98 -0.83 21.58
N ASP A 58 8.22 -1.43 20.65
CA ASP A 58 8.68 -2.58 19.88
C ASP A 58 9.60 -2.20 18.71
N GLY A 59 9.50 -0.97 18.21
CA GLY A 59 10.31 -0.47 17.09
C GLY A 59 9.94 0.94 16.63
N GLY A 60 10.47 1.33 15.47
CA GLY A 60 10.20 2.64 14.85
C GLY A 60 8.78 2.77 14.26
N PRO A 61 8.36 3.98 13.83
CA PRO A 61 6.99 4.27 13.37
C PRO A 61 6.69 3.74 11.96
N PHE A 62 6.80 2.43 11.77
CA PHE A 62 6.48 1.76 10.52
C PHE A 62 5.46 0.65 10.75
N GLY A 63 4.47 0.58 9.88
CA GLY A 63 3.45 -0.46 9.88
C GLY A 63 3.18 -0.99 8.48
N ALA A 64 2.77 -2.24 8.40
CA ALA A 64 2.46 -2.92 7.15
C ALA A 64 1.31 -3.93 7.34
N VAL A 65 0.54 -4.12 6.27
CA VAL A 65 -0.63 -5.00 6.22
C VAL A 65 -0.55 -5.85 4.96
N VAL A 66 -0.79 -7.15 5.09
CA VAL A 66 -1.00 -8.07 3.96
C VAL A 66 -2.48 -8.40 3.86
N VAL A 67 -3.04 -8.18 2.67
CA VAL A 67 -4.46 -8.37 2.35
C VAL A 67 -4.61 -9.48 1.32
N ARG A 68 -5.69 -10.25 1.41
CA ARG A 68 -6.08 -11.28 0.43
C ARG A 68 -7.59 -11.32 0.35
N ASN A 69 -8.16 -11.17 -0.84
CA ASN A 69 -9.62 -11.14 -1.06
C ASN A 69 -10.33 -10.11 -0.15
N ASP A 70 -9.79 -8.89 -0.09
CA ASP A 70 -10.32 -7.77 0.74
C ASP A 70 -10.34 -8.02 2.25
N GLU A 71 -9.63 -9.04 2.72
CA GLU A 71 -9.48 -9.38 4.11
C GLU A 71 -8.02 -9.25 4.56
N ILE A 72 -7.82 -8.71 5.76
CA ILE A 72 -6.50 -8.63 6.38
C ILE A 72 -6.05 -10.04 6.76
N VAL A 73 -4.99 -10.51 6.12
CA VAL A 73 -4.33 -11.77 6.50
C VAL A 73 -3.49 -11.53 7.76
N VAL A 74 -2.67 -10.47 7.74
CA VAL A 74 -1.80 -10.06 8.85
C VAL A 74 -1.61 -8.54 8.81
N SER A 75 -1.59 -7.88 9.97
CA SER A 75 -1.01 -6.55 10.18
C SER A 75 0.16 -6.65 11.16
N CYS A 76 1.17 -5.79 11.01
CA CYS A 76 2.32 -5.73 11.91
C CYS A 76 3.01 -4.37 11.83
N HIS A 77 3.70 -4.00 12.89
CA HIS A 77 4.64 -2.88 12.92
C HIS A 77 6.09 -3.34 12.93
N ASN A 78 7.01 -2.36 12.90
CA ASN A 78 8.43 -2.56 13.10
C ASN A 78 8.70 -3.23 14.46
N MET A 79 9.43 -4.34 14.45
CA MET A 79 9.73 -5.14 15.65
C MET A 79 11.24 -5.18 15.95
N VAL A 80 12.02 -4.23 15.41
CA VAL A 80 13.50 -4.28 15.46
C VAL A 80 14.00 -4.33 16.90
N LEU A 81 13.49 -3.44 17.76
CA LEU A 81 13.89 -3.38 19.17
C LEU A 81 13.39 -4.61 19.91
N ARG A 82 12.11 -4.97 19.72
CA ARG A 82 11.47 -6.11 20.40
C ARG A 82 12.17 -7.44 20.13
N ASN A 83 12.58 -7.67 18.90
CA ASN A 83 13.18 -8.93 18.48
C ASN A 83 14.70 -8.91 18.51
N THR A 84 15.33 -7.74 18.75
CA THR A 84 16.79 -7.57 18.59
C THR A 84 17.24 -8.07 17.21
N ASP A 85 16.48 -7.73 16.17
CA ASP A 85 16.67 -8.18 14.79
C ASP A 85 16.59 -6.96 13.86
N PRO A 86 17.72 -6.49 13.29
CA PRO A 86 17.72 -5.34 12.38
C PRO A 86 16.92 -5.59 11.10
N THR A 87 16.57 -6.84 10.78
CA THR A 87 15.75 -7.17 9.62
C THR A 87 14.25 -7.17 9.93
N ALA A 88 13.83 -6.98 11.19
CA ALA A 88 12.44 -7.05 11.63
C ALA A 88 11.63 -5.77 11.33
N HIS A 89 11.81 -5.22 10.12
CA HIS A 89 10.98 -4.15 9.58
C HIS A 89 9.52 -4.61 9.43
N ALA A 90 8.59 -3.65 9.35
CA ALA A 90 7.16 -3.95 9.29
C ALA A 90 6.82 -4.84 8.08
N GLU A 91 7.33 -4.49 6.90
CA GLU A 91 7.09 -5.19 5.63
C GLU A 91 7.69 -6.61 5.66
N VAL A 92 8.92 -6.75 6.16
CA VAL A 92 9.58 -8.06 6.30
C VAL A 92 8.83 -8.94 7.31
N THR A 93 8.41 -8.35 8.43
CA THR A 93 7.72 -9.08 9.49
C THR A 93 6.33 -9.53 9.06
N VAL A 94 5.57 -8.68 8.36
CA VAL A 94 4.25 -9.04 7.84
C VAL A 94 4.34 -10.13 6.77
N ILE A 95 5.35 -10.09 5.88
CA ILE A 95 5.64 -11.16 4.92
C ILE A 95 5.91 -12.48 5.65
N ARG A 96 6.85 -12.49 6.61
CA ARG A 96 7.20 -13.68 7.40
C ARG A 96 5.97 -14.29 8.08
N LYS A 97 5.12 -13.45 8.70
CA LYS A 97 3.89 -13.88 9.38
C LYS A 97 2.85 -14.39 8.38
N ALA A 98 2.65 -13.72 7.24
CA ALA A 98 1.70 -14.13 6.21
C ALA A 98 2.09 -15.48 5.58
N CYS A 99 3.37 -15.67 5.25
CA CYS A 99 3.89 -16.94 4.74
C CYS A 99 3.63 -18.09 5.72
N LYS A 100 3.86 -17.88 7.02
CA LYS A 100 3.55 -18.86 8.07
C LYS A 100 2.05 -19.15 8.17
N LYS A 101 1.21 -18.11 8.21
CA LYS A 101 -0.25 -18.24 8.36
C LYS A 101 -0.89 -18.96 7.18
N LEU A 102 -0.45 -18.65 5.96
CA LEU A 102 -0.95 -19.23 4.72
C LEU A 102 -0.21 -20.51 4.28
N ARG A 103 0.83 -20.91 5.04
CA ARG A 103 1.69 -22.08 4.77
C ARG A 103 2.24 -22.11 3.35
N LYS A 104 2.73 -20.97 2.86
CA LYS A 104 3.31 -20.81 1.53
C LYS A 104 4.45 -19.81 1.55
N ILE A 105 5.39 -19.98 0.62
CA ILE A 105 6.55 -19.09 0.49
C ILE A 105 6.30 -17.93 -0.49
N GLU A 106 5.33 -18.12 -1.39
CA GLU A 106 4.88 -17.10 -2.33
C GLU A 106 3.51 -16.56 -1.91
N LEU A 107 3.38 -15.25 -1.91
CA LEU A 107 2.17 -14.50 -1.56
C LEU A 107 1.58 -13.86 -2.81
N SER A 108 1.62 -14.59 -3.93
CA SER A 108 1.32 -14.04 -5.24
C SER A 108 -0.12 -13.64 -5.43
N ASP A 109 -1.05 -14.09 -4.60
CA ASP A 109 -2.46 -13.73 -4.53
C ASP A 109 -2.79 -12.74 -3.39
N CYS A 110 -1.76 -12.10 -2.83
CA CYS A 110 -1.91 -11.09 -1.79
C CYS A 110 -1.51 -9.69 -2.30
N GLU A 111 -1.98 -8.69 -1.56
CA GLU A 111 -1.63 -7.27 -1.70
C GLU A 111 -0.98 -6.78 -0.40
N MET A 112 -0.25 -5.66 -0.46
CA MET A 112 0.39 -5.10 0.72
C MET A 112 0.25 -3.59 0.79
N TYR A 113 -0.03 -3.11 2.00
CA TYR A 113 -0.14 -1.70 2.35
C TYR A 113 0.94 -1.38 3.39
N ALA A 114 1.71 -0.33 3.17
CA ALA A 114 2.79 0.09 4.06
C ALA A 114 2.58 1.54 4.51
N SER A 115 2.91 1.87 5.75
CA SER A 115 2.80 3.26 6.23
C SER A 115 3.85 4.17 5.57
N CYS A 116 4.93 3.62 5.04
CA CYS A 116 6.02 4.36 4.41
C CYS A 116 6.55 3.63 3.17
N GLU A 117 7.22 4.38 2.29
CA GLU A 117 7.99 3.85 1.16
C GLU A 117 8.98 2.77 1.64
N PRO A 118 9.01 1.58 1.01
CA PRO A 118 9.86 0.49 1.48
C PRO A 118 11.34 0.80 1.24
N CYS A 119 12.18 0.51 2.24
CA CYS A 119 13.62 0.59 2.08
C CYS A 119 14.16 -0.54 1.15
N PRO A 120 15.44 -0.50 0.73
CA PRO A 120 16.03 -1.48 -0.18
C PRO A 120 15.86 -2.95 0.26
N MET A 121 16.00 -3.23 1.56
CA MET A 121 15.79 -4.57 2.13
C MET A 121 14.32 -5.00 2.03
N CYS A 122 13.40 -4.13 2.40
CA CYS A 122 11.96 -4.40 2.33
C CYS A 122 11.54 -4.63 0.88
N PHE A 123 11.98 -3.76 -0.03
CA PHE A 123 11.77 -3.90 -1.47
C PHE A 123 12.21 -5.27 -2.01
N GLY A 124 13.42 -5.70 -1.68
CA GLY A 124 13.91 -7.03 -2.07
C GLY A 124 13.05 -8.16 -1.50
N SER A 125 12.63 -8.05 -0.24
CA SER A 125 11.77 -9.04 0.42
C SER A 125 10.40 -9.14 -0.25
N ILE A 126 9.81 -8.00 -0.60
CA ILE A 126 8.53 -7.91 -1.32
C ILE A 126 8.65 -8.61 -2.67
N HIS A 127 9.69 -8.28 -3.44
CA HIS A 127 9.94 -8.89 -4.74
C HIS A 127 10.10 -10.41 -4.66
N LEU A 128 10.90 -10.90 -3.69
CA LEU A 128 11.17 -12.33 -3.51
C LEU A 128 9.95 -13.10 -3.00
N SER A 129 9.10 -12.47 -2.19
CA SER A 129 7.85 -13.07 -1.69
C SER A 129 6.76 -13.20 -2.76
N ARG A 130 6.99 -12.65 -3.95
CA ARG A 130 6.04 -12.62 -5.07
C ARG A 130 4.72 -11.92 -4.76
N ILE A 131 4.59 -11.14 -3.68
CA ILE A 131 3.48 -10.19 -3.52
C ILE A 131 3.51 -9.32 -4.77
N LYS A 132 2.61 -9.58 -5.73
CA LYS A 132 2.82 -9.03 -7.08
C LYS A 132 2.56 -7.54 -7.06
N ILE A 133 3.16 -6.92 -8.06
CA ILE A 133 2.92 -5.54 -8.43
C ILE A 133 2.64 -5.56 -9.96
N HIS A 134 1.47 -5.05 -10.36
CA HIS A 134 0.99 -4.69 -11.72
C HIS A 134 0.26 -5.70 -12.66
N GLY A 135 -0.83 -5.21 -13.28
CA GLY A 135 -1.09 -5.15 -14.74
C GLY A 135 -1.57 -6.37 -15.54
N ASP A 136 -2.90 -6.50 -15.74
CA ASP A 136 -3.66 -7.39 -16.65
C ASP A 136 -3.43 -8.91 -16.50
N LEU A 137 -4.15 -9.68 -15.66
CA LEU A 137 -5.57 -9.69 -15.27
C LEU A 137 -5.78 -9.67 -13.72
N THR A 138 -5.81 -8.58 -12.96
CA THR A 138 -5.70 -7.12 -13.16
C THR A 138 -5.90 -6.56 -11.73
N MET A 139 -4.98 -6.71 -10.78
CA MET A 139 -4.22 -5.61 -10.16
C MET A 139 -3.63 -6.15 -8.85
N LYS A 140 -2.33 -6.02 -8.63
CA LYS A 140 -1.68 -6.25 -7.33
C LYS A 140 -0.77 -5.07 -7.07
N ARG A 141 -0.83 -4.55 -5.84
CA ARG A 141 -0.56 -3.13 -5.56
C ARG A 141 0.18 -3.01 -4.24
N LEU A 142 1.27 -2.25 -4.26
CA LEU A 142 1.88 -1.73 -3.04
C LEU A 142 1.42 -0.29 -2.89
N VAL A 143 0.60 -0.03 -1.87
CA VAL A 143 0.21 1.33 -1.52
C VAL A 143 1.00 1.78 -0.29
N TYR A 144 1.65 2.93 -0.40
CA TYR A 144 2.36 3.52 0.74
C TYR A 144 1.86 4.92 1.07
N GLY A 145 1.90 5.28 2.36
CA GLY A 145 1.44 6.58 2.84
C GLY A 145 2.53 7.66 2.77
N ALA A 146 3.54 7.53 3.64
CA ALA A 146 4.61 8.51 3.79
C ALA A 146 5.79 8.24 2.85
N GLN A 147 6.40 9.28 2.29
CA GLN A 147 7.65 9.14 1.53
C GLN A 147 8.84 8.86 2.45
N ALA A 148 9.92 8.30 1.89
CA ALA A 148 11.16 8.03 2.62
C ALA A 148 11.70 9.28 3.38
N GLU A 149 11.50 10.47 2.82
CA GLU A 149 11.90 11.75 3.41
C GLU A 149 11.29 12.00 4.80
N ALA A 150 10.08 11.49 5.07
CA ALA A 150 9.45 11.59 6.37
C ALA A 150 10.20 10.78 7.44
N ALA A 151 10.71 9.61 7.08
CA ALA A 151 11.55 8.80 7.96
C ALA A 151 12.92 9.46 8.17
N ILE A 152 13.54 9.97 7.10
CA ILE A 152 14.83 10.66 7.16
C ILE A 152 14.76 11.87 8.09
N GLY A 153 13.69 12.67 8.01
CA GLY A 153 13.49 13.87 8.85
C GLY A 153 13.36 13.60 10.36
N ILE A 154 13.19 12.34 10.77
CA ILE A 154 13.18 11.94 12.19
C ILE A 154 14.40 11.11 12.60
N GLY A 155 15.41 10.98 11.74
CA GLY A 155 16.72 10.39 12.08
C GLY A 155 17.00 9.01 11.48
N PHE A 156 16.15 8.51 10.57
CA PHE A 156 16.48 7.30 9.80
C PHE A 156 17.44 7.62 8.65
N ASP A 157 18.20 6.60 8.23
CA ASP A 157 19.27 6.70 7.22
C ASP A 157 18.72 7.06 5.82
N ASP A 158 19.48 7.88 5.08
CA ASP A 158 19.14 8.33 3.72
C ASP A 158 19.20 7.21 2.68
N PHE A 159 19.88 6.11 3.00
CA PHE A 159 19.91 4.86 2.23
C PHE A 159 18.52 4.34 1.86
N ILE A 160 17.48 4.65 2.66
CA ILE A 160 16.08 4.31 2.36
C ILE A 160 15.66 4.88 1.00
N ALA A 161 16.03 6.13 0.69
CA ALA A 161 15.70 6.78 -0.56
C ALA A 161 16.77 6.53 -1.63
N GLU A 162 18.06 6.57 -1.28
CA GLU A 162 19.14 6.67 -2.26
C GLU A 162 19.49 5.34 -2.92
N ALA A 163 19.40 4.20 -2.23
CA ALA A 163 19.96 2.96 -2.77
C ALA A 163 19.13 2.35 -3.91
N LEU A 164 17.86 2.74 -4.04
CA LEU A 164 16.96 2.27 -5.10
C LEU A 164 16.73 3.32 -6.18
N ARG A 165 16.56 4.59 -5.80
CA ARG A 165 16.21 5.66 -6.74
C ARG A 165 17.28 5.83 -7.81
N GLY A 166 16.87 5.92 -9.06
CA GLY A 166 17.78 6.06 -10.22
C GLY A 166 18.41 4.76 -10.72
N THR A 167 18.22 3.62 -10.04
CA THR A 167 18.64 2.33 -10.60
C THR A 167 17.75 1.92 -11.76
N GLY A 168 18.34 1.27 -12.78
CA GLY A 168 17.58 0.73 -13.91
C GLY A 168 16.55 -0.32 -13.47
N PHE A 169 16.72 -0.95 -12.31
CA PHE A 169 15.72 -1.83 -11.70
C PHE A 169 14.57 -1.05 -11.09
N TYR A 170 14.79 0.04 -10.37
CA TYR A 170 13.70 0.88 -9.86
C TYR A 170 12.84 1.47 -11.00
N GLN A 171 13.48 1.87 -12.11
CA GLN A 171 12.80 2.36 -13.31
C GLN A 171 12.10 1.25 -14.12
N LYS A 172 12.76 0.09 -14.33
CA LYS A 172 12.20 -1.04 -15.08
C LYS A 172 11.23 -1.89 -14.27
N ALA A 173 11.27 -1.82 -12.95
CA ALA A 173 10.42 -2.67 -12.16
C ALA A 173 8.93 -2.33 -12.37
N TYR A 174 8.57 -1.21 -13.03
CA TYR A 174 7.19 -0.82 -13.35
C TYR A 174 6.24 -1.25 -12.23
N LEU A 175 6.68 -0.97 -11.01
CA LEU A 175 5.97 -1.35 -9.84
C LEU A 175 4.92 -0.26 -9.72
N GLU A 176 3.64 -0.59 -9.77
CA GLU A 176 2.59 0.21 -9.13
C GLU A 176 2.83 0.26 -7.60
N ILE A 177 3.98 0.83 -7.22
CA ILE A 177 4.17 1.48 -5.94
C ILE A 177 3.38 2.78 -6.09
N GLN A 178 2.16 2.74 -5.57
CA GLN A 178 1.32 3.93 -5.57
C GLN A 178 1.47 4.60 -4.21
N ARG A 179 1.93 5.83 -4.22
CA ARG A 179 1.73 6.68 -3.05
C ARG A 179 0.24 6.93 -2.92
N ALA A 180 -0.31 6.75 -1.73
CA ALA A 180 -1.67 7.21 -1.48
C ALA A 180 -1.75 8.74 -1.65
N ASP A 181 -2.85 9.20 -2.21
CA ASP A 181 -3.15 10.64 -2.30
C ASP A 181 -3.93 11.07 -1.05
N GLY A 182 -4.09 12.38 -0.84
CA GLY A 182 -5.04 12.91 0.14
C GLY A 182 -4.67 12.70 1.62
N ASN A 183 -5.68 12.34 2.43
CA ASN A 183 -5.59 12.35 3.91
C ASN A 183 -4.67 11.27 4.45
N GLU A 184 -4.53 10.16 3.73
CA GLU A 184 -3.82 8.96 4.12
C GLU A 184 -2.31 9.20 4.13
N ALA A 185 -1.81 9.88 3.08
CA ALA A 185 -0.42 10.33 3.03
C ALA A 185 -0.11 11.30 4.18
N ILE A 186 -1.03 12.23 4.46
CA ILE A 186 -0.90 13.18 5.56
C ILE A 186 -0.86 12.45 6.91
N MET A 187 -1.77 11.49 7.13
CA MET A 187 -1.83 10.70 8.37
C MET A 187 -0.57 9.87 8.57
N ALA A 188 -0.06 9.26 7.50
CA ALA A 188 1.18 8.50 7.53
C ALA A 188 2.37 9.41 7.87
N GLU A 189 2.52 10.57 7.23
CA GLU A 189 3.58 11.53 7.57
C GLU A 189 3.46 12.07 9.00
N GLN A 190 2.23 12.28 9.47
CA GLN A 190 1.97 12.69 10.85
C GLN A 190 2.41 11.64 11.87
N ALA A 191 2.35 10.34 11.53
CA ALA A 191 2.83 9.29 12.42
C ALA A 191 4.30 9.52 12.77
N PHE A 192 5.15 9.80 11.79
CA PHE A 192 6.56 10.14 12.00
C PHE A 192 6.72 11.41 12.85
N LYS A 193 6.00 12.48 12.53
CA LYS A 193 6.10 13.76 13.27
C LYS A 193 5.70 13.63 14.75
N LYS A 194 4.58 12.95 15.03
CA LYS A 194 4.02 12.82 16.39
C LYS A 194 4.79 11.83 17.26
N THR A 195 5.48 10.88 16.65
CA THR A 195 6.24 9.85 17.38
C THR A 195 7.72 10.20 17.54
N LYS A 196 8.20 11.25 16.88
CA LYS A 196 9.60 11.69 16.91
C LYS A 196 10.20 11.79 18.32
N GLU A 197 9.45 12.34 19.27
CA GLU A 197 9.96 12.52 20.65
C GLU A 197 9.91 11.22 21.49
N LYS A 198 9.10 10.25 21.06
CA LYS A 198 8.92 8.96 21.75
C LYS A 198 9.90 7.89 21.30
N PHE A 199 10.53 8.07 20.15
CA PHE A 199 11.45 7.12 19.56
C PHE A 199 12.78 7.79 19.24
N GLN A 200 13.84 7.39 19.93
CA GLN A 200 15.21 7.72 19.53
C GLN A 200 15.75 6.61 18.65
N THR A 201 16.29 7.00 17.49
CA THR A 201 17.08 6.09 16.66
C THR A 201 18.32 5.66 17.43
N TYR A 202 18.64 4.37 17.33
CA TYR A 202 19.76 3.72 18.03
C TYR A 202 21.07 3.81 17.24
#